data_AF-A0A842G384-F1
#
_entry.id   AF-A0A842G384-F1
#
_cell.length_a   1.000
_cell.length_b   1.000
_cell.length_c   1.000
_cell.angle_alpha   90.00
_cell.angle_beta   90.00
_cell.angle_gamma   90.00
#
_symmetry.space_group_name_H-M   'P 1'
#
loop_
_entity.id
_entity.type
_entity.pdbx_description
1 polymer ?
#
loop_
_entity_poly.entity_id
_entity_poly.type
_entity_poly.pdbx_seq_one_letter_code
_entity_poly.pdbx_strand_id
1 'polypeptide(L)'
;MGRITEFVEKLFENVPESEQAAQVKEEITYNLEEKVADLMEEGKSEEDAVNKAIIEFGDMDEIIAELEVAKPNTKKRRALAKVNLGFSIWGSALLIILFIVVNVMYSPNVLWCIFPIFAVLWWPLSMFYFWYRRKAEDK
;
A
#
# COMPACT_ATOMS: atom_id res chain seq x y z
N MET A 1 31.62 7.45 -11.65
CA MET A 1 30.73 7.83 -10.52
C MET A 1 29.99 9.17 -10.67
N GLY A 2 30.64 10.30 -10.97
CA GLY A 2 29.98 11.64 -10.91
C GLY A 2 28.77 11.88 -11.84
N ARG A 3 28.60 11.09 -12.91
CA ARG A 3 27.43 11.21 -13.81
C ARG A 3 26.14 10.63 -13.22
N ILE A 4 26.24 9.64 -12.33
CA ILE A 4 25.06 9.07 -11.65
C ILE A 4 24.52 10.10 -10.65
N THR A 5 25.41 10.71 -9.87
CA THR A 5 25.03 11.75 -8.91
C THR A 5 24.41 12.96 -9.61
N GLU A 6 24.96 13.40 -10.75
CA GLU A 6 24.38 14.48 -11.54
C GLU A 6 22.97 14.13 -12.07
N PHE A 7 22.77 12.88 -12.51
CA PHE A 7 21.46 12.38 -12.93
C PHE A 7 20.45 12.34 -11.78
N VAL A 8 20.86 11.85 -10.61
CA VAL A 8 20.01 11.81 -9.40
C VAL A 8 19.71 13.20 -8.87
N GLU A 9 20.65 14.14 -8.91
CA GLU A 9 20.37 15.53 -8.53
C GLU A 9 19.36 16.18 -9.46
N LYS A 10 19.50 15.96 -10.78
CA LYS A 10 18.57 16.45 -11.79
C LYS A 10 17.16 15.85 -11.64
N LEU A 11 17.06 14.56 -11.29
CA LEU A 11 15.80 13.88 -10.96
C LEU A 11 15.03 14.58 -9.82
N PHE A 12 15.73 15.23 -8.90
CA PHE A 12 15.12 15.80 -7.70
C PHE A 12 15.19 17.34 -7.65
N GLU A 13 15.59 18.00 -8.74
CA GLU A 13 15.73 19.46 -8.80
C GLU A 13 14.42 20.20 -8.46
N ASN A 14 13.28 19.64 -8.85
CA ASN A 14 11.95 20.20 -8.61
C ASN A 14 11.24 19.64 -7.37
N VAL A 15 11.88 18.72 -6.63
CA VAL A 15 11.30 18.05 -5.47
C VAL A 15 11.72 18.79 -4.19
N PRO A 16 10.79 19.16 -3.29
CA PRO A 16 11.15 19.82 -2.04
C PRO A 16 12.06 18.93 -1.19
N GLU A 17 13.14 19.51 -0.66
CA GLU A 17 14.02 18.81 0.27
C GLU A 17 13.23 18.36 1.49
N SER A 18 13.17 17.04 1.66
CA SER A 18 12.53 16.37 2.78
C SER A 18 13.35 15.14 3.14
N GLU A 19 13.20 14.66 4.38
CA GLU A 19 13.87 13.44 4.83
C GLU A 19 13.54 12.24 3.92
N GLN A 20 12.30 12.17 3.41
CA GLN A 20 11.88 11.15 2.46
C GLN A 20 12.57 11.29 1.11
N ALA A 21 12.68 12.52 0.57
CA ALA A 21 13.40 12.76 -0.67
C ALA A 21 14.89 12.39 -0.56
N ALA A 22 15.51 12.63 0.59
CA ALA A 22 16.90 12.24 0.85
C ALA A 22 17.08 10.71 0.87
N GLN A 23 16.18 9.98 1.55
CA GLN A 23 16.22 8.51 1.59
C GLN A 23 16.07 7.90 0.19
N VAL A 24 15.13 8.40 -0.60
CA VAL A 24 14.89 7.87 -1.95
C VAL A 24 16.05 8.21 -2.90
N LYS A 25 16.67 9.40 -2.76
CA LYS A 25 17.89 9.75 -3.49
C LYS A 25 19.00 8.73 -3.26
N GLU A 26 19.22 8.36 -2.00
CA GLU A 26 20.27 7.39 -1.62
C GLU A 26 19.96 6.00 -2.18
N GLU A 27 18.70 5.55 -2.08
CA GLU A 27 18.26 4.26 -2.62
C GLU A 27 18.43 4.16 -4.14
N ILE A 28 18.00 5.20 -4.88
CA ILE A 28 18.15 5.24 -6.34
C ILE A 28 19.63 5.26 -6.74
N THR A 29 20.44 6.03 -6.03
CA THR A 29 21.89 6.10 -6.30
C THR A 29 22.51 4.73 -6.12
N TYR A 30 22.20 4.04 -5.02
CA TYR A 30 22.71 2.71 -4.74
C TYR A 30 22.31 1.70 -5.82
N ASN A 31 21.03 1.67 -6.22
CA ASN A 31 20.54 0.75 -7.26
C ASN A 31 21.21 0.99 -8.62
N LEU A 32 21.43 2.26 -8.99
CA LEU A 32 22.14 2.60 -10.22
C LEU A 32 23.62 2.19 -10.16
N GLU A 33 24.28 2.38 -9.02
CA GLU A 33 25.67 1.96 -8.83
C GLU A 33 25.83 0.44 -8.90
N GLU A 34 24.93 -0.32 -8.27
CA GLU A 34 24.88 -1.78 -8.36
C GLU A 34 24.73 -2.22 -9.82
N LYS A 35 23.79 -1.61 -10.55
CA LYS A 35 23.58 -1.92 -11.97
C LYS A 35 24.79 -1.61 -12.84
N VAL A 36 25.50 -0.52 -12.53
CA VAL A 36 26.75 -0.18 -13.23
C VAL A 36 27.86 -1.17 -12.91
N ALA A 37 27.96 -1.62 -11.65
CA ALA A 37 28.91 -2.66 -11.25
C ALA A 37 28.67 -3.97 -12.01
N ASP A 38 27.42 -4.42 -12.12
CA ASP A 38 27.05 -5.60 -12.90
C ASP A 38 27.49 -5.47 -14.37
N LEU A 39 27.24 -4.31 -14.97
CA LEU A 39 27.60 -4.04 -16.37
C LEU A 39 29.11 -3.95 -16.59
N MET A 40 29.87 -3.52 -15.58
CA MET A 40 31.34 -3.56 -15.60
C MET A 40 31.85 -5.00 -15.48
N GLU A 41 31.20 -5.86 -14.70
CA GLU A 41 31.53 -7.28 -14.59
C GLU A 41 31.25 -8.04 -15.91
N GLU A 42 30.24 -7.62 -16.67
CA GLU A 42 30.02 -8.06 -18.06
C GLU A 42 31.12 -7.61 -19.05
N GLY A 43 32.12 -6.86 -18.58
CA GLY A 43 33.26 -6.42 -19.38
C GLY A 43 33.02 -5.12 -20.15
N LYS A 44 31.98 -4.34 -19.82
CA LYS A 44 31.79 -2.99 -20.38
C LYS A 44 32.66 -1.96 -19.66
N SER A 45 32.98 -0.88 -20.36
CA SER A 45 33.66 0.27 -19.74
C SER A 45 32.74 0.94 -18.71
N GLU A 46 33.30 1.58 -17.68
CA GLU A 46 32.51 2.31 -16.68
C GLU A 46 31.59 3.35 -17.35
N GLU A 47 32.08 4.04 -18.37
CA GLU A 47 31.30 5.08 -19.06
C GLU A 47 30.13 4.49 -19.86
N ASP A 48 30.32 3.36 -20.52
CA ASP A 48 29.26 2.68 -21.27
C ASP A 48 28.25 2.03 -20.33
N ALA A 49 28.73 1.47 -19.22
CA ALA A 49 27.89 0.90 -18.15
C ALA A 49 26.98 1.96 -17.54
N VAL A 50 27.52 3.14 -17.20
CA VAL A 50 26.75 4.28 -16.69
C VAL A 50 25.73 4.77 -17.71
N ASN A 51 26.12 4.93 -18.98
CA ASN A 51 25.17 5.34 -20.02
C ASN A 51 24.02 4.33 -20.18
N LYS A 52 24.34 3.04 -20.18
CA LYS A 52 23.35 1.97 -20.32
C LYS A 52 22.42 1.89 -19.11
N ALA A 53 22.95 2.04 -17.90
CA ALA A 53 22.16 2.08 -16.67
C ALA A 53 21.18 3.26 -16.66
N ILE A 54 21.62 4.45 -17.06
CA ILE A 54 20.76 5.64 -17.16
C ILE A 54 19.64 5.41 -18.20
N ILE A 55 19.95 4.82 -19.35
CA ILE A 55 18.95 4.50 -20.39
C ILE A 55 17.94 3.45 -19.89
N GLU A 56 18.42 2.41 -19.21
CA GLU A 56 17.55 1.35 -18.65
C GLU A 56 16.67 1.85 -17.51
N PHE A 57 17.14 2.84 -16.75
CA PHE A 57 16.36 3.47 -15.68
C PHE A 57 15.12 4.22 -16.22
N GLY A 58 15.14 4.63 -17.49
CA GLY A 58 13.96 5.13 -18.20
C GLY A 58 13.66 6.61 -17.99
N ASP A 59 12.38 6.99 -18.18
CA ASP A 59 11.95 8.39 -18.19
C ASP A 59 11.77 8.94 -16.77
N MET A 60 12.54 9.98 -16.47
CA MET A 60 12.68 10.59 -15.15
C MET A 60 11.35 11.10 -14.58
N ASP A 61 10.49 11.61 -15.46
CA ASP A 61 9.18 12.16 -15.09
C ASP A 61 8.20 11.07 -14.61
N GLU A 62 8.34 9.82 -15.07
CA GLU A 62 7.51 8.69 -14.64
C GLU A 62 7.82 8.28 -13.20
N ILE A 63 9.10 8.23 -12.85
CA ILE A 63 9.55 7.87 -11.50
C ILE A 63 9.22 8.97 -10.50
N ILE A 64 9.43 10.25 -10.86
CA ILE A 64 9.02 11.37 -10.02
C ILE A 64 7.51 11.37 -9.84
N ALA A 65 6.71 11.12 -10.89
CA ALA A 65 5.27 11.00 -10.77
C ALA A 65 4.87 9.85 -9.83
N GLU A 66 5.57 8.72 -9.85
CA GLU A 66 5.35 7.61 -8.92
C GLU A 66 5.71 7.99 -7.47
N LEU A 67 6.77 8.77 -7.27
CA LEU A 67 7.20 9.31 -5.97
C LEU A 67 6.28 10.45 -5.47
N GLU A 68 5.77 11.33 -6.33
CA GLU A 68 4.78 12.36 -5.98
C GLU A 68 3.43 11.70 -5.60
N VAL A 69 3.12 10.54 -6.20
CA VAL A 69 1.98 9.70 -5.84
C VAL A 69 2.18 9.00 -4.48
N ALA A 70 3.38 9.02 -3.91
CA ALA A 70 3.64 8.65 -2.52
C ALA A 70 3.18 9.70 -1.49
N LYS A 71 2.59 10.83 -1.90
CA LYS A 71 1.56 11.45 -1.05
C LYS A 71 0.41 10.46 -0.96
N PRO A 72 0.09 9.88 0.21
CA PRO A 72 -1.01 8.94 0.32
C PRO A 72 -2.25 9.66 -0.20
N ASN A 73 -2.71 9.27 -1.40
CA ASN A 73 -3.88 9.85 -2.02
C ASN A 73 -5.08 9.42 -1.19
N THR A 74 -5.34 10.19 -0.14
CA THR A 74 -6.42 10.02 0.83
C THR A 74 -7.77 9.96 0.13
N LYS A 75 -7.88 10.52 -1.10
CA LYS A 75 -9.07 10.43 -1.93
C LYS A 75 -9.29 9.02 -2.52
N LYS A 76 -8.24 8.30 -2.95
CA LYS A 76 -8.39 6.88 -3.38
C LYS A 76 -8.71 5.96 -2.20
N ARG A 77 -8.12 6.19 -1.01
CA ARG A 77 -8.49 5.48 0.25
C ARG A 77 -9.92 5.76 0.72
N ARG A 78 -10.51 6.91 0.37
CA ARG A 78 -11.93 7.23 0.62
C ARG A 78 -12.89 6.41 -0.26
N ALA A 79 -12.48 6.05 -1.48
CA ALA A 79 -13.28 5.21 -2.37
C ALA A 79 -13.16 3.71 -2.01
N LEU A 80 -11.95 3.23 -1.68
CA LEU A 80 -11.74 1.81 -1.38
C LEU A 80 -12.26 1.40 0.01
N ALA A 81 -12.20 2.28 1.00
CA ALA A 81 -12.80 2.04 2.32
C ALA A 81 -14.29 2.32 2.39
N LYS A 82 -14.89 2.64 1.24
CA LYS A 82 -16.33 2.54 1.01
C LYS A 82 -16.72 1.11 0.63
N VAL A 83 -15.95 0.10 1.02
CA VAL A 83 -16.46 -1.27 1.15
C VAL A 83 -17.71 -1.20 2.01
N ASN A 84 -18.84 -1.49 1.37
CA ASN A 84 -20.18 -1.21 1.84
C ASN A 84 -20.38 -1.67 3.30
N LEU A 85 -20.32 -0.75 4.26
CA LEU A 85 -20.73 -1.01 5.65
C LEU A 85 -22.10 -1.71 5.69
N GLY A 86 -23.01 -1.32 4.78
CA GLY A 86 -24.30 -1.97 4.59
C GLY A 86 -24.20 -3.45 4.20
N PHE A 87 -23.21 -3.86 3.41
CA PHE A 87 -22.99 -5.26 3.02
C PHE A 87 -22.51 -6.10 4.21
N SER A 88 -21.60 -5.60 5.05
CA SER A 88 -21.18 -6.30 6.27
C SER A 88 -22.31 -6.44 7.28
N ILE A 89 -23.19 -5.43 7.40
CA ILE A 89 -24.37 -5.47 8.29
C ILE A 89 -25.40 -6.48 7.76
N TRP A 90 -25.73 -6.43 6.46
CA TRP A 90 -26.68 -7.35 5.84
C TRP A 90 -26.18 -8.80 5.84
N GLY A 91 -24.90 -9.02 5.53
CA GLY A 91 -24.28 -10.35 5.56
C GLY A 91 -24.26 -10.94 6.98
N SER A 92 -23.92 -10.14 7.98
CA SER A 92 -23.94 -10.57 9.38
C SER A 92 -25.37 -10.90 9.85
N ALA A 93 -26.35 -10.06 9.49
CA ALA A 93 -27.76 -10.31 9.82
C ALA A 93 -28.29 -11.60 9.18
N LEU A 94 -27.98 -11.86 7.91
CA LEU A 94 -28.36 -13.09 7.21
C LEU A 94 -27.78 -14.34 7.90
N LEU A 95 -26.50 -14.29 8.28
CA LEU A 95 -25.83 -15.40 8.99
C LEU A 95 -26.44 -15.63 10.37
N ILE A 96 -26.70 -14.58 11.14
CA ILE A 96 -27.34 -14.69 12.46
C ILE A 96 -28.71 -15.36 12.33
N ILE A 97 -29.53 -14.93 11.36
CA ILE A 97 -30.85 -15.53 11.10
C ILE A 97 -30.73 -17.02 10.74
N LEU A 98 -29.79 -17.37 9.86
CA LEU A 98 -29.53 -18.77 9.49
C LEU A 98 -29.19 -19.63 10.72
N PHE A 99 -28.28 -19.17 11.58
CA PHE A 99 -27.88 -19.91 12.78
C PHE A 99 -29.02 -20.03 13.80
N ILE A 100 -29.88 -19.03 13.93
CA ILE A 100 -31.09 -19.11 14.78
C ILE A 100 -32.03 -20.21 14.26
N VAL A 101 -32.27 -20.26 12.94
CA VAL A 101 -33.12 -21.28 12.32
C VAL A 101 -32.54 -22.69 12.54
N VAL A 102 -31.23 -22.86 12.34
CA VAL A 102 -30.53 -24.13 12.61
C VAL A 102 -30.68 -24.53 14.08
N ASN A 103 -30.57 -23.59 15.02
CA ASN A 103 -30.73 -23.88 16.45
C ASN A 103 -32.12 -24.41 16.78
N VAL A 104 -33.17 -23.79 16.24
CA VAL A 104 -34.56 -24.21 16.46
C VAL A 104 -34.84 -25.58 15.84
N MET A 105 -34.28 -25.87 14.67
CA MET A 105 -34.51 -27.13 13.95
C MET A 105 -33.78 -28.33 14.55
N TYR A 106 -32.51 -28.16 14.92
CA TYR A 106 -31.66 -29.29 15.32
C TYR A 106 -31.51 -29.46 16.83
N SER A 107 -31.62 -28.38 17.62
CA SER A 107 -31.34 -28.46 19.06
C SER A 107 -32.03 -27.33 19.85
N PRO A 108 -33.37 -27.37 20.00
CA PRO A 108 -34.11 -26.32 20.73
C PRO A 108 -33.78 -26.26 22.24
N ASN A 109 -33.20 -27.33 22.80
CA ASN A 109 -32.86 -27.42 24.23
C ASN A 109 -31.48 -26.83 24.58
N VAL A 110 -30.63 -26.47 23.61
CA VAL A 110 -29.25 -26.03 23.86
C VAL A 110 -28.95 -24.74 23.12
N LEU A 111 -28.42 -23.73 23.82
CA LEU A 111 -28.10 -22.40 23.27
C LEU A 111 -26.75 -22.38 22.54
N TRP A 112 -26.49 -23.36 21.68
CA TRP A 112 -25.19 -23.48 20.98
C TRP A 112 -24.96 -22.39 19.94
N CYS A 113 -26.03 -21.80 19.41
CA CYS A 113 -25.98 -20.69 18.45
C CYS A 113 -25.22 -19.45 18.94
N ILE A 114 -24.98 -19.29 20.25
CA ILE A 114 -24.26 -18.14 20.80
C ILE A 114 -22.82 -18.05 20.26
N PHE A 115 -22.13 -19.19 20.10
CA PHE A 115 -20.73 -19.24 19.68
C PHE A 115 -20.50 -18.71 18.26
N PRO A 116 -21.23 -19.18 17.23
CA PRO A 116 -21.12 -18.62 15.88
C PRO A 116 -21.62 -17.17 15.79
N ILE A 117 -22.62 -16.77 16.56
CA ILE A 117 -23.09 -15.37 16.59
C ILE A 117 -21.99 -14.43 17.07
N PHE A 118 -21.26 -14.79 18.13
CA PHE A 118 -20.13 -13.98 18.61
C PHE A 118 -19.01 -13.83 17.56
N ALA A 119 -18.69 -14.89 16.83
CA ALA A 119 -17.70 -14.83 15.75
C ALA A 119 -18.16 -13.91 14.60
N VAL A 120 -19.43 -13.98 14.22
CA VAL A 120 -20.01 -13.12 13.17
C VAL A 120 -20.08 -11.66 13.59
N LEU A 121 -20.38 -11.38 14.87
CA LEU A 121 -20.45 -10.00 15.41
C LEU A 121 -19.09 -9.30 15.50
N TRP A 122 -17.98 -10.05 15.49
CA TRP A 122 -16.64 -9.46 15.47
C TRP A 122 -16.37 -8.64 14.20
N TRP A 123 -16.92 -9.06 13.06
CA TRP A 123 -16.78 -8.39 11.77
C TRP A 123 -17.37 -6.97 11.72
N PRO A 124 -18.65 -6.74 12.06
CA PRO A 124 -19.22 -5.40 12.12
C PRO A 124 -18.56 -4.53 13.20
N LEU A 125 -18.09 -5.12 14.31
CA LEU A 125 -17.39 -4.39 15.36
C LEU A 125 -16.01 -3.88 14.88
N SER A 126 -15.24 -4.72 14.21
CA SER A 126 -13.94 -4.33 13.62
C SER A 126 -14.12 -3.22 12.57
N MET A 127 -15.16 -3.33 11.74
CA MET A 127 -15.49 -2.29 10.75
C MET A 127 -15.92 -0.98 11.41
N PHE A 128 -16.71 -1.05 12.50
CA PHE A 128 -17.11 0.11 13.29
C PHE A 128 -15.91 0.80 13.95
N TYR A 129 -14.98 0.03 14.52
CA TYR A 129 -13.76 0.56 15.12
C TYR A 129 -12.87 1.28 14.09
N PHE A 130 -12.71 0.68 12.90
CA PHE A 130 -11.96 1.30 11.82
C PHE A 130 -12.61 2.60 11.32
N TRP A 131 -13.94 2.66 11.28
CA TRP A 131 -14.68 3.89 10.96
C TRP A 131 -14.53 4.96 12.06
N TYR A 132 -14.59 4.57 13.34
CA TYR A 132 -14.47 5.49 14.47
C TYR A 132 -13.07 6.10 14.57
N ARG A 133 -12.01 5.28 14.44
CA ARG A 133 -10.62 5.76 14.49
C ARG A 133 -10.33 6.79 13.38
N ARG A 134 -10.90 6.59 12.18
CA ARG A 134 -10.73 7.52 11.06
C ARG A 134 -11.42 8.87 11.24
N LYS A 135 -12.52 8.94 12.00
CA LYS A 135 -13.18 10.21 12.34
C LYS A 135 -12.42 11.03 13.39
N ALA A 136 -11.60 10.38 14.21
CA ALA A 136 -10.80 11.03 15.23
C ALA A 136 -9.53 11.69 14.67
N GLU A 137 -9.01 11.20 13.54
CA GLU A 137 -7.81 11.74 12.86
C GLU A 137 -8.13 12.97 11.97
N ASP A 138 -9.39 13.16 11.56
CA ASP A 138 -9.86 14.27 10.72
C ASP A 138 -10.21 15.55 11.54
N LYS A 139 -9.93 15.59 12.85
CA LYS A 139 -10.33 16.67 13.77
C LYS A 139 -9.12 17.23 14.51
#